data_AF-A0A024UVZ0-F1
#
_entry.id   AF-A0A024UVZ0-F1
#
_cell.length_a   1.000
_cell.length_b   1.000
_cell.length_c   1.000
_cell.angle_alpha   90.00
_cell.angle_beta   90.00
_cell.angle_gamma   90.00
#
_symmetry.space_group_name_H-M   'P 1'
#
loop_
_entity.id
_entity.type
_entity.pdbx_description
1 polymer ?
#
loop_
_entity_poly.entity_id
_entity_poly.type
_entity_poly.pdbx_seq_one_letter_code
_entity_poly.pdbx_strand_id
1 'polypeptide(L)'
;MKVHYINILLFAVPLNILVNTNKKPSITPRHIQTNRLLCECELYMSNYDNDPEMKRVMQQFHDRTTQRFQEYDEKLKEKRQICKDTCDKVIQKIILKDKIEKELTEKFCALHTDIQSDAIPSCICEKSLADKVEKCCLKCGYGLGGALTSWEILGYTGIYGWANFASTAATKAATEAGMAATIEGLKKVYGLVELLGSKITTMVTTENFNKPMELLEVVKKLGSTICNVSLENDPLFCFAIEASPKSVLLPTGQAGQAGALEFSKLMGEKAVEISGTTSNFSNFMIFSGITILVIVLVMVIIYLILRYRRKKNMKKKLQYIKLLKE
;
A
#
# COMPACT_ATOMS: atom_id res chain seq x y z
N MET A 1 -10.42 41.13 22.01
CA MET A 1 -9.60 40.86 20.81
C MET A 1 -10.17 39.65 20.11
N LYS A 2 -10.56 39.82 18.84
CA LYS A 2 -11.50 38.99 18.06
C LYS A 2 -11.03 37.54 17.91
N VAL A 3 -11.94 36.60 18.20
CA VAL A 3 -11.73 35.15 18.05
C VAL A 3 -11.99 34.76 16.60
N HIS A 4 -10.97 34.87 15.75
CA HIS A 4 -10.95 34.26 14.43
C HIS A 4 -10.09 32.99 14.51
N TYR A 5 -10.67 31.88 14.94
CA TYR A 5 -10.04 30.55 14.84
C TYR A 5 -10.98 29.48 14.26
N ILE A 6 -12.04 29.89 13.55
CA ILE A 6 -13.01 28.98 12.92
C ILE A 6 -12.90 29.07 11.39
N ASN A 7 -11.67 29.09 10.85
CA ASN A 7 -11.48 29.04 9.39
C ASN A 7 -10.38 28.06 8.92
N ILE A 8 -9.95 27.14 9.78
CA ILE A 8 -9.10 25.98 9.39
C ILE A 8 -9.97 24.72 9.32
N LEU A 9 -11.22 24.87 8.90
CA LEU A 9 -12.20 23.79 8.80
C LEU A 9 -12.66 23.62 7.35
N LEU A 10 -11.68 23.42 6.46
CA LEU A 10 -11.90 22.78 5.14
C LEU A 10 -12.41 21.32 5.27
N PHE A 11 -12.60 20.83 6.50
CA PHE A 11 -13.22 19.55 6.84
C PHE A 11 -14.76 19.60 7.01
N ALA A 12 -15.42 20.76 6.87
CA ALA A 12 -16.88 20.81 6.96
C ALA A 12 -17.56 20.33 5.66
N VAL A 13 -16.86 20.42 4.53
CA VAL A 13 -17.43 20.12 3.20
C VAL A 13 -17.50 18.62 2.88
N PRO A 14 -16.58 17.73 3.30
CA PRO A 14 -16.70 16.30 3.00
C PRO A 14 -17.78 15.58 3.83
N LEU A 15 -18.14 16.08 5.01
CA LEU A 15 -19.12 15.42 5.89
C LEU A 15 -20.58 15.62 5.43
N ASN A 16 -20.85 16.62 4.58
CA ASN A 16 -22.19 16.86 4.07
C ASN A 16 -22.57 15.93 2.90
N ILE A 17 -21.60 15.18 2.34
CA ILE A 17 -21.84 14.20 1.28
C ILE A 17 -22.23 12.82 1.86
N LEU A 18 -21.93 12.57 3.14
CA LEU A 18 -22.28 11.31 3.82
C LEU A 18 -23.67 11.33 4.50
N VAL A 19 -24.32 12.49 4.58
CA VAL A 19 -25.64 12.66 5.24
C VAL A 19 -26.72 12.92 4.19
N ASN A 20 -26.89 11.99 3.26
CA ASN A 20 -28.20 11.83 2.62
C ASN A 20 -28.40 10.42 2.09
N THR A 21 -29.02 9.56 2.88
CA THR A 21 -29.83 8.45 2.35
C THR A 21 -30.90 8.06 3.37
N ASN A 22 -32.15 8.42 3.04
CA ASN A 22 -33.40 7.76 3.40
C ASN A 22 -33.75 7.58 4.90
N LYS A 23 -34.33 8.62 5.51
CA LYS A 23 -35.18 8.46 6.71
C LYS A 23 -36.58 7.99 6.31
N LYS A 24 -36.89 6.70 6.50
CA LYS A 24 -38.27 6.26 6.75
C LYS A 24 -38.57 6.45 8.25
N PRO A 25 -39.73 6.97 8.67
CA PRO A 25 -40.06 7.09 10.08
C PRO A 25 -40.47 5.71 10.61
N SER A 26 -39.58 5.01 11.30
CA SER A 26 -39.96 3.87 12.13
C SER A 26 -40.33 4.37 13.52
N ILE A 27 -41.62 4.31 13.85
CA ILE A 27 -42.14 4.51 15.20
C ILE A 27 -41.55 3.40 16.07
N THR A 28 -40.69 3.77 17.02
CA THR A 28 -40.07 2.82 17.97
C THR A 28 -40.75 2.98 19.34
N PRO A 29 -41.26 1.91 19.96
CA PRO A 29 -41.97 1.99 21.24
C PRO A 29 -41.05 2.44 22.37
N ARG A 30 -41.53 3.33 23.25
CA ARG A 30 -40.86 3.70 24.50
C ARG A 30 -40.80 2.49 25.44
N HIS A 31 -39.62 1.90 25.59
CA HIS A 31 -39.31 1.11 26.78
C HIS A 31 -38.68 2.01 27.83
N ILE A 32 -39.28 2.03 29.03
CA ILE A 32 -38.68 2.64 30.23
C ILE A 32 -37.50 1.75 30.63
N GLN A 33 -36.29 2.23 30.42
CA GLN A 33 -35.07 1.57 30.86
C GLN A 33 -34.70 2.14 32.24
N THR A 34 -34.81 1.30 33.27
CA THR A 34 -34.39 1.59 34.64
C THR A 34 -32.87 1.60 34.74
N ASN A 35 -32.24 2.67 34.25
CA ASN A 35 -30.83 2.94 34.53
C ASN A 35 -30.72 3.52 35.94
N ARG A 36 -30.44 2.63 36.91
CA ARG A 36 -30.01 2.99 38.27
C ARG A 36 -28.72 3.82 38.16
N LEU A 37 -28.86 5.13 38.34
CA LEU A 37 -27.77 6.01 38.72
C LEU A 37 -27.20 5.47 40.05
N LEU A 38 -25.87 5.32 40.13
CA LEU A 38 -25.15 5.15 41.40
C LEU A 38 -25.25 6.49 42.16
N CYS A 39 -26.41 6.72 42.77
CA CYS A 39 -26.59 7.68 43.83
C CYS A 39 -26.06 7.03 45.12
N GLU A 40 -25.28 7.75 45.91
CA GLU A 40 -24.83 7.35 47.23
C GLU A 40 -26.04 6.94 48.09
N CYS A 41 -26.27 5.65 48.24
CA CYS A 41 -27.09 5.15 49.33
C CYS A 41 -26.17 4.98 50.53
N GLU A 42 -26.39 5.76 51.58
CA GLU A 42 -25.88 5.45 52.91
C GLU A 42 -26.30 4.02 53.25
N LEU A 43 -25.34 3.09 53.17
CA LEU A 43 -25.57 1.70 53.53
C LEU A 43 -25.83 1.63 55.02
N TYR A 44 -27.06 1.28 55.37
CA TYR A 44 -27.40 0.72 56.67
C TYR A 44 -26.40 -0.41 56.98
N MET A 45 -25.43 -0.15 57.86
CA MET A 45 -24.51 -1.17 58.36
C MET A 45 -25.27 -2.03 59.38
N SER A 46 -25.87 -3.10 58.91
CA SER A 46 -26.38 -4.18 59.75
C SER A 46 -25.22 -4.80 60.53
N ASN A 47 -25.31 -4.73 61.86
CA ASN A 47 -24.28 -5.18 62.79
C ASN A 47 -24.27 -6.73 62.88
N TYR A 48 -23.71 -7.40 61.86
CA TYR A 48 -23.62 -8.87 61.76
C TYR A 48 -22.36 -9.46 62.41
N ASP A 49 -21.60 -8.67 63.17
CA ASP A 49 -20.29 -9.05 63.74
C ASP A 49 -20.34 -10.25 64.71
N ASN A 50 -21.53 -10.67 65.15
CA ASN A 50 -21.71 -11.75 66.12
C ASN A 50 -22.44 -12.99 65.58
N ASP A 51 -22.79 -13.04 64.29
CA ASP A 51 -23.39 -14.22 63.69
C ASP A 51 -22.31 -15.29 63.40
N PRO A 52 -22.37 -16.49 64.02
CA PRO A 52 -21.38 -17.54 63.83
C PRO A 52 -21.32 -18.07 62.40
N GLU A 53 -22.40 -17.99 61.63
CA GLU A 53 -22.43 -18.40 60.23
C GLU A 53 -21.75 -17.36 59.34
N MET A 54 -21.99 -16.06 59.60
CA MET A 54 -21.32 -14.96 58.89
C MET A 54 -19.81 -14.95 59.15
N LYS A 55 -19.37 -15.24 60.38
CA LYS A 55 -17.94 -15.36 60.70
C LYS A 55 -17.25 -16.46 59.90
N ARG A 56 -17.89 -17.63 59.73
CA ARG A 56 -17.34 -18.73 58.93
C ARG A 56 -17.21 -18.35 57.45
N VAL A 57 -18.23 -17.72 56.89
CA VAL A 57 -18.22 -17.25 55.49
C VAL A 57 -17.12 -16.21 55.29
N MET A 58 -17.01 -15.24 56.20
CA MET A 58 -15.99 -14.19 56.14
C MET A 58 -14.57 -14.76 56.23
N GLN A 59 -14.34 -15.74 57.10
CA GLN A 59 -13.05 -16.42 57.21
C GLN A 59 -12.70 -17.20 55.93
N GLN A 60 -13.66 -17.94 55.35
CA GLN A 60 -13.46 -18.65 54.09
C GLN A 60 -13.18 -17.70 52.91
N PHE A 61 -13.83 -16.53 52.87
CA PHE A 61 -13.47 -15.48 51.93
C PHE A 61 -12.06 -14.98 52.19
N HIS A 62 -11.69 -14.70 53.44
CA HIS A 62 -10.37 -14.18 53.77
C HIS A 62 -9.24 -15.15 53.37
N ASP A 63 -9.41 -16.44 53.63
CA ASP A 63 -8.45 -17.49 53.25
C ASP A 63 -8.28 -17.57 51.72
N ARG A 64 -9.38 -17.62 50.97
CA ARG A 64 -9.35 -17.64 49.49
C ARG A 64 -8.77 -16.36 48.90
N THR A 65 -8.99 -15.22 49.55
CA THR A 65 -8.48 -13.94 49.06
C THR A 65 -6.98 -13.85 49.33
N THR A 66 -6.53 -14.29 50.51
CA THR A 66 -5.11 -14.37 50.87
C THR A 66 -4.33 -15.28 49.92
N GLN A 67 -4.88 -16.46 49.59
CA GLN A 67 -4.25 -17.37 48.64
C GLN A 67 -4.11 -16.74 47.24
N ARG A 68 -5.16 -16.06 46.74
CA ARG A 68 -5.09 -15.37 45.44
C ARG A 68 -4.09 -14.22 45.42
N PHE A 69 -3.94 -13.49 46.54
CA PHE A 69 -2.93 -12.45 46.65
C PHE A 69 -1.51 -13.02 46.60
N GLN A 70 -1.25 -14.14 47.28
CA GLN A 70 0.04 -14.81 47.23
C GLN A 70 0.37 -15.31 45.82
N GLU A 71 -0.58 -15.97 45.14
CA GLU A 71 -0.39 -16.41 43.75
C GLU A 71 -0.18 -15.23 42.77
N TYR A 72 -0.84 -14.10 42.99
CA TYR A 72 -0.67 -12.91 42.19
C TYR A 72 0.71 -12.26 42.41
N ASP A 73 1.17 -12.20 43.67
CA ASP A 73 2.49 -11.67 44.03
C ASP A 73 3.64 -12.54 43.48
N GLU A 74 3.49 -13.86 43.49
CA GLU A 74 4.46 -14.79 42.89
C GLU A 74 4.55 -14.60 41.37
N LYS A 75 3.40 -14.54 40.67
CA LYS A 75 3.38 -14.24 39.23
C LYS A 75 3.99 -12.88 38.92
N LEU A 76 3.75 -11.87 39.76
CA LEU A 76 4.36 -10.55 39.60
C LEU A 76 5.89 -10.60 39.75
N LYS A 77 6.39 -11.36 40.75
CA LYS A 77 7.84 -11.55 40.94
C LYS A 77 8.48 -12.25 39.74
N GLU A 78 7.87 -13.33 39.24
CA GLU A 78 8.35 -14.06 38.08
C GLU A 78 8.42 -13.16 36.83
N LYS A 79 7.35 -12.40 36.54
CA LYS A 79 7.31 -11.47 35.41
C LYS A 79 8.33 -10.34 35.54
N ARG A 80 8.57 -9.84 36.76
CA ARG A 80 9.63 -8.83 37.01
C ARG A 80 11.02 -9.41 36.76
N GLN A 81 11.27 -10.65 37.17
CA GLN A 81 12.55 -11.31 36.93
C GLN A 81 12.82 -11.50 35.44
N ILE A 82 11.83 -11.99 34.68
CA ILE A 82 11.93 -12.17 33.22
C ILE A 82 12.21 -10.84 32.51
N CYS A 83 11.52 -9.76 32.90
CA CYS A 83 11.76 -8.43 32.32
C CYS A 83 13.16 -7.90 32.64
N LYS A 84 13.67 -8.13 33.86
CA LYS A 84 15.03 -7.74 34.27
C LYS A 84 16.09 -8.49 33.46
N ASP A 85 15.97 -9.81 33.36
CA ASP A 85 16.90 -10.65 32.59
C ASP A 85 16.88 -10.31 31.09
N THR A 86 15.71 -9.97 30.54
CA THR A 86 15.57 -9.52 29.15
C THR A 86 16.24 -8.17 28.93
N CYS A 87 16.08 -7.24 29.87
CA CYS A 87 16.72 -5.93 29.82
C CYS A 87 18.25 -6.06 29.90
N ASP A 88 18.77 -6.84 30.86
CA ASP A 88 20.21 -7.07 31.03
C ASP A 88 20.83 -7.71 29.78
N LYS A 89 20.13 -8.67 29.14
CA LYS A 89 20.55 -9.25 27.85
C LYS A 89 20.59 -8.23 26.72
N VAL A 90 19.61 -7.33 26.63
CA VAL A 90 19.57 -6.27 25.61
C VAL A 90 20.68 -5.25 25.86
N ILE A 91 20.91 -4.85 27.12
CA ILE A 91 21.99 -3.94 27.51
C ILE A 91 23.35 -4.55 27.17
N GLN A 92 23.59 -5.83 27.49
CA GLN A 92 24.84 -6.51 27.12
C GLN A 92 25.04 -6.55 25.60
N LYS A 93 23.98 -6.82 24.82
CA LYS A 93 24.04 -6.75 23.35
C LYS A 93 24.37 -5.35 22.84
N ILE A 94 23.78 -4.30 23.43
CA ILE A 94 24.05 -2.91 23.06
C ILE A 94 25.50 -2.55 23.40
N ILE A 95 26.01 -2.89 24.59
CA ILE A 95 27.40 -2.64 24.98
C ILE A 95 28.37 -3.37 24.05
N LEU A 96 28.08 -4.63 23.69
CA LEU A 96 28.93 -5.40 22.79
C LEU A 96 28.91 -4.83 21.37
N LYS A 97 27.75 -4.36 20.91
CA LYS A 97 27.61 -3.69 19.61
C LYS A 97 28.34 -2.35 19.59
N ASP A 98 28.20 -1.52 20.63
CA ASP A 98 28.94 -0.27 20.81
C ASP A 98 30.45 -0.52 20.85
N LYS A 99 30.91 -1.60 21.50
CA LYS A 99 32.33 -1.95 21.55
C LYS A 99 32.88 -2.31 20.17
N ILE A 100 32.14 -3.09 19.38
CA ILE A 100 32.52 -3.43 17.99
C ILE A 100 32.48 -2.18 17.11
N GLU A 101 31.42 -1.37 17.18
CA GLU A 101 31.30 -0.12 16.43
C GLU A 101 32.43 0.85 16.80
N LYS A 102 32.83 0.91 18.08
CA LYS A 102 33.96 1.71 18.54
C LYS A 102 35.30 1.17 18.02
N GLU A 103 35.58 -0.13 18.08
CA GLU A 103 36.79 -0.72 17.51
C GLU A 103 36.86 -0.55 15.98
N LEU A 104 35.72 -0.67 15.29
CA LEU A 104 35.63 -0.46 13.85
C LEU A 104 35.90 1.01 13.51
N THR A 105 35.28 1.93 14.25
CA THR A 105 35.47 3.38 14.08
C THR A 105 36.90 3.79 14.41
N GLU A 106 37.54 3.23 15.45
CA GLU A 106 38.96 3.47 15.75
C GLU A 106 39.87 2.98 14.62
N LYS A 107 39.61 1.79 14.06
CA LYS A 107 40.37 1.28 12.89
C LYS A 107 40.15 2.12 11.62
N PHE A 108 38.93 2.57 11.39
CA PHE A 108 38.62 3.47 10.27
C PHE A 108 39.19 4.87 10.47
N CYS A 109 39.19 5.40 11.69
CA CYS A 109 39.81 6.67 12.06
C CYS A 109 41.34 6.58 11.93
N ALA A 110 41.98 5.50 12.36
CA ALA A 110 43.42 5.28 12.17
C ALA A 110 43.82 5.22 10.68
N LEU A 111 42.91 4.77 9.80
CA LEU A 111 43.06 4.82 8.34
C LEU A 111 42.85 6.23 7.74
N HIS A 112 42.25 7.15 8.51
CA HIS A 112 41.83 8.49 8.04
C HIS A 112 42.58 9.65 8.73
N THR A 113 43.43 9.37 9.71
CA THR A 113 44.28 10.35 10.42
C THR A 113 45.61 10.62 9.71
N ASP A 114 45.61 10.73 8.38
CA ASP A 114 46.61 11.55 7.67
C ASP A 114 46.10 12.98 7.39
N ILE A 115 44.93 13.34 7.94
CA ILE A 115 44.46 14.73 7.97
C ILE A 115 43.87 15.00 9.36
N GLN A 116 44.65 15.71 10.19
CA GLN A 116 44.21 16.22 11.48
C GLN A 116 43.15 17.32 11.34
N SER A 117 42.24 17.35 12.30
CA SER A 117 41.67 18.60 12.81
C SER A 117 40.99 18.33 14.15
N ASP A 118 41.49 19.03 15.15
CA ASP A 118 41.36 18.79 16.56
C ASP A 118 40.04 19.26 17.19
N ALA A 119 39.85 18.78 18.42
CA ALA A 119 39.11 19.38 19.54
C ALA A 119 37.61 19.05 19.68
N ILE A 120 37.34 18.06 20.54
CA ILE A 120 36.14 17.95 21.40
C ILE A 120 36.57 18.37 22.84
N PRO A 121 35.72 18.57 23.88
CA PRO A 121 34.29 18.95 24.00
C PRO A 121 34.06 20.09 25.02
N SER A 122 32.81 20.58 25.14
CA SER A 122 32.33 21.07 26.45
C SER A 122 30.92 20.56 26.76
N CYS A 123 30.81 19.89 27.90
CA CYS A 123 29.59 19.32 28.45
C CYS A 123 28.73 20.41 29.09
N ILE A 124 27.44 20.45 28.75
CA ILE A 124 26.38 21.09 29.53
C ILE A 124 25.26 20.05 29.70
N CYS A 125 25.18 19.42 30.88
CA CYS A 125 23.92 18.89 31.40
C CYS A 125 23.08 20.10 31.87
N GLU A 126 21.77 20.23 31.72
CA GLU A 126 20.73 19.23 31.62
C GLU A 126 19.49 19.89 30.98
N LYS A 127 19.18 19.56 29.72
CA LYS A 127 17.84 19.78 29.17
C LYS A 127 17.08 18.48 29.38
N SER A 128 16.03 18.54 30.20
CA SER A 128 15.16 17.40 30.52
C SER A 128 14.85 16.59 29.26
N LEU A 129 14.79 15.26 29.36
CA LEU A 129 14.45 14.35 28.24
C LEU A 129 13.27 14.88 27.41
N ALA A 130 12.31 15.52 28.07
CA ALA A 130 11.15 16.16 27.49
C ALA A 130 11.43 17.29 26.47
N ASP A 131 12.47 18.11 26.66
CA ASP A 131 12.85 19.23 25.79
C ASP A 131 13.69 18.74 24.59
N LYS A 132 14.49 17.69 24.78
CA LYS A 132 15.20 16.98 23.71
C LYS A 132 14.24 16.22 22.78
N VAL A 133 13.23 15.53 23.34
CA VAL A 133 12.21 14.83 22.56
C VAL A 133 11.35 15.81 21.76
N GLU A 134 11.03 17.00 22.30
CA GLU A 134 10.28 18.05 21.59
C GLU A 134 11.07 18.64 20.41
N LYS A 135 12.36 18.92 20.59
CA LYS A 135 13.24 19.35 19.48
C LYS A 135 13.48 18.25 18.43
N CYS A 136 13.54 16.99 18.87
CA CYS A 136 13.64 15.84 17.98
C CYS A 136 12.34 15.64 17.18
N CYS A 137 11.17 15.80 17.81
CA CYS A 137 9.87 15.73 17.12
C CYS A 137 9.67 16.88 16.14
N LEU A 138 10.11 18.10 16.46
CA LEU A 138 10.03 19.24 15.54
C LEU A 138 10.97 19.09 14.34
N LYS A 139 12.16 18.51 14.55
CA LYS A 139 13.10 18.14 13.46
C LYS A 139 12.59 16.96 12.63
N CYS A 140 12.02 15.93 13.25
CA CYS A 140 11.39 14.81 12.54
C CYS A 140 10.14 15.23 11.78
N GLY A 141 9.34 16.18 12.29
CA GLY A 141 8.19 16.73 11.58
C GLY A 141 8.56 17.44 10.28
N TYR A 142 9.72 18.14 10.25
CA TYR A 142 10.28 18.70 9.02
C TYR A 142 10.80 17.60 8.05
N GLY A 143 11.36 16.51 8.59
CA GLY A 143 11.76 15.34 7.78
C GLY A 143 10.57 14.57 7.19
N LEU A 144 9.46 14.47 7.91
CA LEU A 144 8.20 13.88 7.43
C LEU A 144 7.54 14.71 6.31
N GLY A 145 7.71 16.03 6.32
CA GLY A 145 7.31 16.89 5.21
C GLY A 145 8.05 16.60 3.90
N GLY A 146 9.31 16.16 3.97
CA GLY A 146 10.08 15.68 2.80
C GLY A 146 9.82 14.21 2.43
N ALA A 147 9.34 13.39 3.37
CA ALA A 147 8.96 12.01 3.10
C ALA A 147 7.64 11.90 2.31
N LEU A 148 6.71 12.84 2.51
CA LEU A 148 5.45 12.88 1.76
C LEU A 148 5.68 13.09 0.26
N THR A 149 6.57 14.01 -0.12
CA THR A 149 6.91 14.24 -1.53
C THR A 149 7.61 13.03 -2.15
N SER A 150 8.42 12.31 -1.38
CA SER A 150 9.12 11.10 -1.84
C SER A 150 8.17 9.93 -2.12
N TRP A 151 7.16 9.73 -1.27
CA TRP A 151 6.17 8.66 -1.39
C TRP A 151 5.22 8.86 -2.58
N GLU A 152 4.80 10.11 -2.81
CA GLU A 152 3.98 10.49 -3.95
C GLU A 152 4.73 10.28 -5.27
N ILE A 153 6.01 10.66 -5.34
CA ILE A 153 6.81 10.58 -6.58
C ILE A 153 7.18 9.12 -6.90
N LEU A 154 7.64 8.33 -5.94
CA LEU A 154 8.12 6.95 -6.19
C LEU A 154 6.97 5.95 -6.38
N GLY A 155 5.86 6.11 -5.66
CA GLY A 155 4.73 5.22 -5.77
C GLY A 155 3.94 5.40 -7.06
N TYR A 156 3.72 6.66 -7.50
CA TYR A 156 3.05 6.93 -8.77
C TYR A 156 3.90 6.46 -9.95
N THR A 157 5.19 6.81 -10.00
CA THR A 157 6.08 6.43 -11.12
C THR A 157 6.24 4.91 -11.28
N GLY A 158 6.24 4.16 -10.19
CA GLY A 158 6.29 2.69 -10.23
C GLY A 158 5.05 2.05 -10.88
N ILE A 159 3.85 2.54 -10.54
CA ILE A 159 2.58 2.00 -11.07
C ILE A 159 2.46 2.30 -12.58
N TYR A 160 2.76 3.53 -13.00
CA TYR A 160 2.75 3.88 -14.42
C TYR A 160 3.85 3.16 -15.21
N GLY A 161 5.03 2.97 -14.61
CA GLY A 161 6.12 2.19 -15.20
C GLY A 161 5.71 0.74 -15.45
N TRP A 162 5.05 0.10 -14.46
CA TRP A 162 4.50 -1.24 -14.61
C TRP A 162 3.43 -1.30 -15.70
N ALA A 163 2.48 -0.35 -15.72
CA ALA A 163 1.42 -0.32 -16.72
C ALA A 163 1.98 -0.22 -18.15
N ASN A 164 2.99 0.62 -18.37
CA ASN A 164 3.66 0.74 -19.67
C ASN A 164 4.38 -0.55 -20.09
N PHE A 165 5.09 -1.19 -19.16
CA PHE A 165 5.74 -2.47 -19.42
C PHE A 165 4.73 -3.57 -19.74
N ALA A 166 3.66 -3.66 -18.95
CA ALA A 166 2.58 -4.63 -19.14
C ALA A 166 1.85 -4.39 -20.47
N SER A 167 1.60 -3.14 -20.86
CA SER A 167 1.03 -2.82 -22.17
C SER A 167 1.95 -3.24 -23.32
N THR A 168 3.26 -3.08 -23.18
CA THR A 168 4.24 -3.53 -24.19
C THR A 168 4.30 -5.05 -24.30
N ALA A 169 4.22 -5.75 -23.17
CA ALA A 169 4.12 -7.21 -23.17
C ALA A 169 2.80 -7.70 -23.79
N ALA A 170 1.69 -7.00 -23.51
CA ALA A 170 0.38 -7.30 -24.07
C ALA A 170 0.34 -7.10 -25.58
N THR A 171 0.91 -6.01 -26.11
CA THR A 171 0.99 -5.79 -27.56
C THR A 171 1.77 -6.89 -28.24
N LYS A 172 2.90 -7.32 -27.66
CA LYS A 172 3.69 -8.45 -28.20
C LYS A 172 2.91 -9.77 -28.21
N ALA A 173 2.24 -10.10 -27.11
CA ALA A 173 1.43 -11.33 -27.04
C ALA A 173 0.26 -11.30 -28.03
N ALA A 174 -0.40 -10.14 -28.18
CA ALA A 174 -1.50 -9.98 -29.11
C ALA A 174 -1.03 -10.01 -30.57
N THR A 175 0.14 -9.43 -30.91
CA THR A 175 0.68 -9.54 -32.27
C THR A 175 1.04 -10.98 -32.62
N GLU A 176 1.66 -11.73 -31.71
CA GLU A 176 1.97 -13.15 -31.92
C GLU A 176 0.70 -13.98 -32.20
N ALA A 177 -0.34 -13.78 -31.38
CA ALA A 177 -1.62 -14.47 -31.58
C ALA A 177 -2.37 -14.03 -32.85
N GLY A 178 -2.38 -12.73 -33.15
CA GLY A 178 -2.98 -12.20 -34.37
C GLY A 178 -2.29 -12.74 -35.63
N MET A 179 -0.95 -12.77 -35.64
CA MET A 179 -0.19 -13.37 -36.74
C MET A 179 -0.48 -14.86 -36.90
N ALA A 180 -0.57 -15.61 -35.80
CA ALA A 180 -0.91 -17.03 -35.84
C ALA A 180 -2.30 -17.26 -36.46
N ALA A 181 -3.30 -16.46 -36.08
CA ALA A 181 -4.64 -16.52 -36.65
C ALA A 181 -4.67 -16.16 -38.15
N THR A 182 -3.92 -15.13 -38.58
CA THR A 182 -3.77 -14.79 -40.00
C THR A 182 -3.14 -15.93 -40.79
N ILE A 183 -2.07 -16.55 -40.26
CA ILE A 183 -1.41 -17.69 -40.89
C ILE A 183 -2.37 -18.87 -41.01
N GLU A 184 -3.17 -19.16 -39.99
CA GLU A 184 -4.17 -20.22 -40.04
C GLU A 184 -5.26 -19.94 -41.08
N GLY A 185 -5.70 -18.69 -41.20
CA GLY A 185 -6.61 -18.26 -42.26
C GLY A 185 -6.01 -18.43 -43.66
N LEU A 186 -4.74 -18.05 -43.84
CA LEU A 186 -4.03 -18.19 -45.11
C LEU A 186 -3.86 -19.65 -45.54
N LYS A 187 -3.75 -20.59 -44.59
CA LYS A 187 -3.72 -22.03 -44.91
C LYS A 187 -4.98 -22.54 -45.60
N LYS A 188 -6.11 -21.83 -45.46
CA LYS A 188 -7.38 -22.17 -46.11
C LYS A 188 -7.48 -21.63 -47.54
N VAL A 189 -6.52 -20.82 -47.98
CA VAL A 189 -6.46 -20.28 -49.33
C VAL A 189 -6.06 -21.38 -50.30
N TYR A 190 -6.85 -21.56 -51.35
CA TYR A 190 -6.68 -22.65 -52.32
C TYR A 190 -5.32 -22.57 -53.04
N GLY A 191 -4.55 -23.66 -53.01
CA GLY A 191 -3.23 -23.77 -53.63
C GLY A 191 -2.09 -22.96 -52.96
N LEU A 192 -2.39 -22.08 -52.00
CA LEU A 192 -1.36 -21.22 -51.37
C LEU A 192 -0.38 -22.01 -50.51
N VAL A 193 -0.88 -23.01 -49.77
CA VAL A 193 -0.05 -23.90 -48.92
C VAL A 193 0.90 -24.74 -49.76
N GLU A 194 0.43 -25.27 -50.89
CA GLU A 194 1.25 -26.06 -51.80
C GLU A 194 2.33 -25.21 -52.48
N LEU A 195 2.03 -23.95 -52.74
CA LEU A 195 2.96 -23.02 -53.38
C LEU A 195 4.09 -22.57 -52.43
N LEU A 196 3.74 -22.17 -51.21
CA LEU A 196 4.68 -21.51 -50.29
C LEU A 196 5.19 -22.44 -49.19
N GLY A 197 4.47 -23.50 -48.86
CA GLY A 197 4.80 -24.40 -47.76
C GLY A 197 5.08 -23.62 -46.45
N SER A 198 6.31 -23.74 -45.95
CA SER A 198 6.76 -23.03 -44.75
C SER A 198 6.94 -21.52 -44.92
N LYS A 199 7.10 -21.01 -46.16
CA LYS A 199 7.31 -19.58 -46.44
C LYS A 199 6.06 -18.72 -46.21
N ILE A 200 4.88 -19.30 -46.00
CA ILE A 200 3.67 -18.54 -45.61
C ILE A 200 3.92 -17.70 -44.35
N THR A 201 4.72 -18.21 -43.42
CA THR A 201 5.10 -17.48 -42.19
C THR A 201 5.86 -16.19 -42.48
N THR A 202 6.67 -16.14 -43.54
CA THR A 202 7.43 -14.94 -43.94
C THR A 202 6.59 -13.88 -44.63
N MET A 203 5.41 -14.27 -45.12
CA MET A 203 4.48 -13.37 -45.78
C MET A 203 3.68 -12.54 -44.78
N VAL A 204 3.43 -13.09 -43.59
CA VAL A 204 2.74 -12.40 -42.50
C VAL A 204 3.77 -11.68 -41.64
N THR A 205 3.67 -10.36 -41.56
CA THR A 205 4.54 -9.50 -40.78
C THR A 205 3.74 -8.75 -39.72
N THR A 206 4.42 -8.14 -38.77
CA THR A 206 3.81 -7.28 -37.74
C THR A 206 3.06 -6.07 -38.33
N GLU A 207 3.30 -5.72 -39.59
CA GLU A 207 2.69 -4.56 -40.25
C GLU A 207 1.43 -4.92 -41.04
N ASN A 208 1.30 -6.16 -41.52
CA ASN A 208 0.25 -6.56 -42.45
C ASN A 208 -0.79 -7.53 -41.86
N PHE A 209 -0.48 -8.23 -40.77
CA PHE A 209 -1.31 -9.35 -40.28
C PHE A 209 -2.74 -8.93 -39.89
N ASN A 210 -2.90 -7.70 -39.41
CA ASN A 210 -4.17 -7.11 -38.98
C ASN A 210 -4.78 -6.15 -40.02
N LYS A 211 -4.22 -6.12 -41.23
CA LYS A 211 -4.67 -5.25 -42.32
C LYS A 211 -5.07 -6.09 -43.54
N PRO A 212 -6.37 -6.40 -43.68
CA PRO A 212 -6.85 -7.24 -44.77
C PRO A 212 -6.39 -6.74 -46.14
N MET A 213 -6.53 -5.43 -46.42
CA MET A 213 -6.21 -4.87 -47.75
C MET A 213 -4.73 -5.00 -48.12
N GLU A 214 -3.80 -4.76 -47.17
CA GLU A 214 -2.37 -4.95 -47.41
C GLU A 214 -2.05 -6.44 -47.64
N LEU A 215 -2.68 -7.34 -46.89
CA LEU A 215 -2.53 -8.78 -47.08
C LEU A 215 -3.00 -9.23 -48.48
N LEU A 216 -4.11 -8.68 -48.96
CA LEU A 216 -4.61 -8.92 -50.32
C LEU A 216 -3.62 -8.44 -51.39
N GLU A 217 -3.03 -7.25 -51.24
CA GLU A 217 -2.03 -6.75 -52.18
C GLU A 217 -0.79 -7.64 -52.24
N VAL A 218 -0.30 -8.11 -51.09
CA VAL A 218 0.84 -9.02 -51.03
C VAL A 218 0.52 -10.34 -51.74
N VAL A 219 -0.66 -10.95 -51.51
CA VAL A 219 -1.07 -12.18 -52.22
C VAL A 219 -1.17 -11.94 -53.72
N LYS A 220 -1.76 -10.81 -54.14
CA LYS A 220 -1.93 -10.47 -55.55
C LYS A 220 -0.59 -10.28 -56.25
N LYS A 221 0.35 -9.57 -55.62
CA LYS A 221 1.72 -9.37 -56.13
C LYS A 221 2.50 -10.67 -56.22
N LEU A 222 2.31 -11.56 -55.25
CA LEU A 222 2.89 -12.90 -55.25
C LEU A 222 2.38 -13.71 -56.43
N GLY A 223 1.07 -13.70 -56.67
CA GLY A 223 0.45 -14.29 -57.86
C GLY A 223 1.03 -13.76 -59.17
N SER A 224 1.10 -12.43 -59.35
CA SER A 224 1.64 -11.85 -60.58
C SER A 224 3.13 -12.15 -60.81
N THR A 225 3.90 -12.38 -59.74
CA THR A 225 5.33 -12.67 -59.86
C THR A 225 5.57 -14.14 -60.20
N ILE A 226 4.81 -15.05 -59.58
CA ILE A 226 5.04 -16.49 -59.69
C ILE A 226 4.29 -17.09 -60.89
N CYS A 227 3.07 -16.64 -61.16
CA CYS A 227 2.21 -17.21 -62.20
C CYS A 227 2.52 -16.69 -63.61
N ASN A 228 3.34 -15.63 -63.75
CA ASN A 228 3.83 -15.16 -65.05
C ASN A 228 4.96 -16.03 -65.62
N VAL A 229 5.49 -16.99 -64.85
CA VAL A 229 6.52 -17.93 -65.30
C VAL A 229 5.82 -19.22 -65.70
N SER A 230 5.67 -19.47 -67.00
CA SER A 230 5.05 -20.70 -67.52
C SER A 230 5.80 -21.93 -67.02
N LEU A 231 5.24 -22.59 -66.01
CA LEU A 231 5.69 -23.88 -65.50
C LEU A 231 4.89 -24.96 -66.24
N GLU A 232 5.54 -26.06 -66.65
CA GLU A 232 4.90 -27.18 -67.36
C GLU A 232 3.73 -27.84 -66.58
N ASN A 233 3.52 -27.46 -65.31
CA ASN A 233 2.31 -27.70 -64.54
C ASN A 233 2.03 -26.44 -63.69
N ASP A 234 1.04 -25.63 -64.08
CA ASP A 234 0.71 -24.43 -63.32
C ASP A 234 0.29 -24.81 -61.88
N PRO A 235 0.85 -24.16 -60.85
CA PRO A 235 0.44 -24.40 -59.48
C PRO A 235 -1.07 -24.21 -59.31
N LEU A 236 -1.71 -25.03 -58.47
CA LEU A 236 -3.15 -24.90 -58.15
C LEU A 236 -3.55 -23.47 -57.74
N PHE A 237 -2.62 -22.72 -57.14
CA PHE A 237 -2.78 -21.30 -56.82
C PHE A 237 -2.90 -20.40 -58.06
N CYS A 238 -2.07 -20.60 -59.09
CA CYS A 238 -2.08 -19.81 -60.31
C CYS A 238 -3.36 -20.05 -61.11
N PHE A 239 -3.76 -21.33 -61.23
CA PHE A 239 -5.06 -21.68 -61.79
C PHE A 239 -6.22 -21.02 -61.02
N ALA A 240 -6.18 -21.03 -59.68
CA ALA A 240 -7.22 -20.42 -58.86
C ALA A 240 -7.29 -18.89 -59.02
N ILE A 241 -6.15 -18.20 -59.11
CA ILE A 241 -6.10 -16.75 -59.32
C ILE A 241 -6.67 -16.35 -60.70
N GLU A 242 -6.33 -17.09 -61.75
CA GLU A 242 -6.77 -16.75 -63.12
C GLU A 242 -8.23 -17.13 -63.38
N ALA A 243 -8.62 -18.35 -63.01
CA ALA A 243 -9.96 -18.85 -63.26
C ALA A 243 -11.00 -18.29 -62.28
N SER A 244 -10.60 -18.02 -61.03
CA SER A 244 -11.54 -17.61 -59.98
C SER A 244 -10.89 -16.71 -58.91
N PRO A 245 -10.52 -15.46 -59.22
CA PRO A 245 -9.80 -14.58 -58.28
C PRO A 245 -10.45 -14.47 -56.90
N LYS A 246 -11.78 -14.56 -56.84
CA LYS A 246 -12.57 -14.56 -55.60
C LYS A 246 -12.21 -15.71 -54.65
N SER A 247 -11.89 -16.90 -55.17
CA SER A 247 -11.55 -18.09 -54.37
C SER A 247 -10.23 -17.93 -53.60
N VAL A 248 -9.39 -16.98 -54.02
CA VAL A 248 -8.10 -16.67 -53.37
C VAL A 248 -8.21 -15.38 -52.54
N LEU A 249 -8.79 -14.33 -53.10
CA LEU A 249 -8.84 -13.01 -52.46
C LEU A 249 -9.81 -12.97 -51.27
N LEU A 250 -10.94 -13.68 -51.33
CA LEU A 250 -11.91 -13.73 -50.23
C LEU A 250 -11.34 -14.41 -48.97
N PRO A 251 -10.79 -15.65 -49.02
CA PRO A 251 -10.19 -16.26 -47.84
C PRO A 251 -8.95 -15.51 -47.35
N THR A 252 -8.21 -14.84 -48.25
CA THR A 252 -7.11 -13.94 -47.85
C THR A 252 -7.60 -12.77 -47.01
N GLY A 253 -8.69 -12.11 -47.43
CA GLY A 253 -9.31 -11.03 -46.66
C GLY A 253 -9.85 -11.51 -45.32
N GLN A 254 -10.49 -12.69 -45.30
CA GLN A 254 -10.96 -13.32 -44.06
C GLN A 254 -9.82 -13.67 -43.11
N ALA A 255 -8.66 -14.10 -43.64
CA ALA A 255 -7.47 -14.36 -42.84
C ALA A 255 -6.96 -13.10 -42.13
N GLY A 256 -6.85 -11.98 -42.85
CA GLY A 256 -6.48 -10.70 -42.26
C GLY A 256 -7.50 -10.18 -41.23
N GLN A 257 -8.79 -10.42 -41.46
CA GLN A 257 -9.85 -10.09 -40.50
C GLN A 257 -9.77 -10.95 -39.24
N ALA A 258 -9.51 -12.24 -39.37
CA ALA A 258 -9.33 -13.14 -38.23
C ALA A 258 -8.14 -12.72 -37.37
N GLY A 259 -7.01 -12.35 -37.98
CA GLY A 259 -5.85 -11.81 -37.29
C GLY A 259 -6.13 -10.50 -36.54
N ALA A 260 -6.83 -9.56 -37.19
CA ALA A 260 -7.23 -8.31 -36.56
C ALA A 260 -8.19 -8.53 -35.38
N LEU A 261 -9.13 -9.47 -35.53
CA LEU A 261 -10.10 -9.81 -34.49
C LEU A 261 -9.42 -10.44 -33.28
N GLU A 262 -8.57 -11.44 -33.47
CA GLU A 262 -7.84 -12.06 -32.35
C GLU A 262 -6.87 -11.08 -31.67
N PHE A 263 -6.19 -10.22 -32.43
CA PHE A 263 -5.37 -9.14 -31.86
C PHE A 263 -6.19 -8.22 -30.96
N SER A 264 -7.31 -7.69 -31.48
CA SER A 264 -8.14 -6.74 -30.73
C SER A 264 -8.78 -7.38 -29.50
N LYS A 265 -9.18 -8.64 -29.58
CA LYS A 265 -9.74 -9.42 -28.47
C LYS A 265 -8.73 -9.61 -27.34
N LEU A 266 -7.53 -10.11 -27.65
CA LEU A 266 -6.48 -10.32 -26.65
C LEU A 266 -5.96 -8.99 -26.08
N MET A 267 -5.82 -7.96 -26.93
CA MET A 267 -5.47 -6.61 -26.46
C MET A 267 -6.54 -6.06 -25.50
N GLY A 268 -7.82 -6.24 -25.82
CA GLY A 268 -8.93 -5.83 -24.97
C GLY A 268 -8.89 -6.53 -23.62
N GLU A 269 -8.74 -7.85 -23.61
CA GLU A 269 -8.65 -8.66 -22.38
C GLU A 269 -7.46 -8.20 -21.50
N LYS A 270 -6.28 -8.05 -22.10
CA LYS A 270 -5.08 -7.60 -21.38
C LYS A 270 -5.19 -6.15 -20.90
N ALA A 271 -5.82 -5.26 -21.66
CA ALA A 271 -6.06 -3.88 -21.24
C ALA A 271 -6.99 -3.82 -20.02
N VAL A 272 -8.02 -4.67 -19.96
CA VAL A 272 -8.90 -4.79 -18.78
C VAL A 272 -8.12 -5.32 -17.58
N GLU A 273 -7.25 -6.31 -17.75
CA GLU A 273 -6.40 -6.85 -16.67
C GLU A 273 -5.42 -5.80 -16.12
N ILE A 274 -4.74 -5.06 -17.02
CA ILE A 274 -3.79 -4.00 -16.67
C ILE A 274 -4.49 -2.86 -15.92
N SER A 275 -5.63 -2.40 -16.43
CA SER A 275 -6.41 -1.32 -15.80
C SER A 275 -6.97 -1.74 -14.44
N GLY A 276 -7.47 -2.98 -14.33
CA GLY A 276 -7.90 -3.57 -13.05
C GLY A 276 -6.77 -3.58 -12.02
N THR A 277 -5.59 -4.05 -12.40
CA THR A 277 -4.42 -4.09 -11.52
C THR A 277 -3.94 -2.69 -11.11
N THR A 278 -3.87 -1.77 -12.07
CA THR A 278 -3.47 -0.37 -11.84
C THR A 278 -4.41 0.35 -10.88
N SER A 279 -5.73 0.15 -11.04
CA SER A 279 -6.74 0.75 -10.17
C SER A 279 -6.67 0.21 -8.73
N ASN A 280 -6.41 -1.09 -8.57
CA ASN A 280 -6.21 -1.69 -7.25
C ASN A 280 -5.01 -1.08 -6.54
N PHE A 281 -3.85 -0.97 -7.21
CA PHE A 281 -2.67 -0.33 -6.64
C PHE A 281 -2.92 1.15 -6.28
N SER A 282 -3.61 1.89 -7.15
CA SER A 282 -4.00 3.27 -6.86
C SER A 282 -4.87 3.37 -5.60
N ASN A 283 -5.85 2.48 -5.44
CA ASN A 283 -6.70 2.45 -4.25
C ASN A 283 -5.88 2.16 -2.98
N PHE A 284 -5.00 1.15 -3.01
CA PHE A 284 -4.12 0.85 -1.88
C PHE A 284 -3.21 2.04 -1.51
N MET A 285 -2.68 2.75 -2.50
CA MET A 285 -1.88 3.95 -2.28
C MET A 285 -2.69 5.06 -1.59
N ILE A 286 -3.94 5.29 -2.01
CA ILE A 286 -4.85 6.27 -1.38
C ILE A 286 -5.12 5.89 0.08
N PHE A 287 -5.48 4.63 0.36
CA PHE A 287 -5.73 4.16 1.73
C PHE A 287 -4.49 4.27 2.62
N SER A 288 -3.30 3.96 2.08
CA SER A 288 -2.04 4.14 2.78
C SER A 288 -1.80 5.62 3.14
N GLY A 289 -2.01 6.53 2.19
CA GLY A 289 -1.87 7.97 2.41
C GLY A 289 -2.81 8.51 3.49
N ILE A 290 -4.09 8.11 3.45
CA ILE A 290 -5.09 8.48 4.47
C ILE A 290 -4.65 7.97 5.86
N THR A 291 -4.17 6.74 5.95
CA THR A 291 -3.72 6.13 7.21
C THR A 291 -2.56 6.91 7.82
N ILE A 292 -1.56 7.28 7.01
CA ILE A 292 -0.42 8.10 7.45
C ILE A 292 -0.89 9.47 7.95
N LEU A 293 -1.81 10.12 7.22
CA LEU A 293 -2.35 11.43 7.59
C LEU A 293 -3.07 11.37 8.96
N VAL A 294 -3.86 10.33 9.21
CA VAL A 294 -4.52 10.11 10.51
C VAL A 294 -3.50 9.94 11.63
N ILE A 295 -2.44 9.16 11.43
CA ILE A 295 -1.37 8.98 12.43
C ILE A 295 -0.69 10.33 12.75
N VAL A 296 -0.37 11.11 11.73
CA VAL A 296 0.24 12.44 11.90
C VAL A 296 -0.70 13.38 12.67
N LEU A 297 -1.99 13.40 12.36
CA LEU A 297 -2.98 14.19 13.10
C LEU A 297 -3.06 13.80 14.58
N VAL A 298 -3.08 12.50 14.89
CA VAL A 298 -3.07 12.00 16.28
C VAL A 298 -1.81 12.46 17.02
N MET A 299 -0.63 12.34 16.39
CA MET A 299 0.63 12.80 16.96
C MET A 299 0.62 14.32 17.24
N VAL A 300 0.06 15.12 16.34
CA VAL A 300 -0.08 16.57 16.52
C VAL A 300 -1.03 16.89 17.67
N ILE A 301 -2.16 16.20 17.80
CA ILE A 301 -3.12 16.39 18.90
C ILE A 301 -2.46 16.06 20.24
N ILE A 302 -1.79 14.91 20.34
CA ILE A 302 -1.05 14.51 21.56
C ILE A 302 0.00 15.57 21.91
N TYR A 303 0.76 16.01 20.92
CA TYR A 303 1.77 17.07 21.10
C TYR A 303 1.17 18.37 21.65
N LEU A 304 0.05 18.83 21.09
CA LEU A 304 -0.63 20.04 21.55
C LEU A 304 -1.13 19.90 23.00
N ILE A 305 -1.67 18.74 23.38
CA ILE A 305 -2.10 18.45 24.76
C ILE A 305 -0.91 18.50 25.72
N LEU A 306 0.20 17.84 25.37
CA LEU A 306 1.42 17.83 26.19
C LEU A 306 2.01 19.23 26.34
N ARG A 307 2.06 20.00 25.26
CA ARG A 307 2.54 21.39 25.26
C ARG A 307 1.67 22.29 26.13
N TYR A 308 0.34 22.14 26.03
CA TYR A 308 -0.59 22.87 26.88
C TYR A 308 -0.38 22.55 28.37
N ARG A 309 -0.25 21.26 28.73
CA ARG A 309 0.04 20.81 30.10
C ARG A 309 1.36 21.40 30.63
N ARG A 310 2.43 21.40 29.82
CA ARG A 310 3.72 22.01 30.20
C ARG A 310 3.58 23.50 30.51
N LYS A 311 2.91 24.26 29.64
CA LYS A 311 2.71 25.71 29.84
C LYS A 311 1.93 26.01 31.12
N LYS A 312 0.91 25.20 31.44
CA LYS A 312 0.15 25.32 32.70
C LYS A 312 1.03 25.03 33.92
N ASN A 313 1.85 23.99 33.88
CA ASN A 313 2.75 23.64 34.99
C ASN A 313 3.83 24.71 35.23
N MET A 314 4.39 25.31 34.17
CA MET A 314 5.36 26.39 34.30
C MET A 314 4.75 27.65 34.93
N LYS A 315 3.52 28.01 34.56
CA LYS A 315 2.81 29.13 35.20
C LYS A 315 2.58 28.90 36.69
N LYS A 316 2.17 27.69 37.08
CA LYS A 316 2.01 27.32 38.50
C LYS A 316 3.33 27.44 39.27
N LYS A 317 4.43 26.88 38.74
CA LYS A 317 5.77 27.01 39.36
C LYS A 317 6.18 28.46 39.59
N LEU A 318 5.90 29.33 38.62
CA LEU A 318 6.24 30.76 38.71
C LEU A 318 5.44 31.49 39.79
N GLN A 319 4.20 31.07 40.06
CA GLN A 319 3.40 31.59 41.17
C GLN A 319 3.94 31.12 42.53
N TYR A 320 4.30 29.84 42.68
CA TYR A 320 4.90 29.33 43.94
C TYR A 320 6.23 30.00 44.28
N ILE A 321 7.09 30.27 43.29
CA ILE A 321 8.37 30.98 43.51
C ILE A 321 8.14 32.40 44.00
N LYS A 322 7.08 33.08 43.56
CA LYS A 322 6.76 34.43 44.04
C LYS A 322 6.32 34.42 45.51
N LEU A 323 5.46 33.47 45.89
CA LEU A 323 4.97 33.34 47.26
C LEU A 323 6.06 32.98 48.29
N LEU A 324 7.13 32.29 47.87
CA LEU A 324 8.26 31.94 48.74
C LEU A 324 9.26 33.08 48.96
N LYS A 325 9.12 34.19 48.23
CA LYS A 325 10.04 35.33 48.26
C LYS A 325 9.51 36.52 49.07
N GLU A 326 8.23 36.48 49.44
CA GLU A 326 7.60 37.35 50.44
C GLU A 326 7.68 36.69 51.82
#